data_AF-A0A7X8R6G2-F1
#
_entry.id   AF-A0A7X8R6G2-F1
#
_cell.length_a   1.000
_cell.length_b   1.000
_cell.length_c   1.000
_cell.angle_alpha   90.00
_cell.angle_beta   90.00
_cell.angle_gamma   90.00
#
_symmetry.space_group_name_H-M   'P 1'
#
loop_
_entity.id
_entity.type
_entity.pdbx_description
1 polymer ?
#
loop_
_entity_poly.entity_id
_entity_poly.type
_entity_poly.pdbx_seq_one_letter_code
_entity_poly.pdbx_strand_id
1 'polypeptide(L)'
;MMITKEQLEHYRTRAKAYLDRAGIVLTAKEAAEIEVADFNLGRTEEIGLELVVYVNTERCCAKELVLLPWQICPEHRHPAV
;
A
#
# COMPACT_ATOMS: atom_id res chain seq x y z
N MET A 1 14.45 -1.02 -9.27
CA MET A 1 15.07 0.01 -8.39
C MET A 1 14.09 0.30 -7.28
N MET A 2 14.58 0.47 -6.05
CA MET A 2 13.76 0.78 -4.88
C MET A 2 13.38 2.26 -4.90
N ILE A 3 12.12 2.59 -4.58
CA ILE A 3 11.67 3.98 -4.44
C ILE A 3 12.52 4.78 -3.43
N THR A 4 12.70 6.07 -3.69
CA THR A 4 13.38 6.98 -2.76
C THR A 4 12.53 7.25 -1.53
N LYS A 5 13.13 7.78 -0.46
CA LYS A 5 12.38 8.21 0.74
C LYS A 5 11.32 9.28 0.41
N GLU A 6 11.65 10.20 -0.49
CA GLU A 6 10.73 11.24 -0.92
C GLU A 6 9.53 10.65 -1.68
N GLN A 7 9.79 9.69 -2.57
CA GLN A 7 8.73 8.96 -3.28
C GLN A 7 7.86 8.15 -2.32
N LEU A 8 8.47 7.48 -1.33
CA LEU A 8 7.73 6.74 -0.30
C LEU A 8 6.74 7.65 0.43
N GLU A 9 7.20 8.80 0.94
CA GLU A 9 6.32 9.75 1.65
C GLU A 9 5.26 10.38 0.73
N HIS A 10 5.60 10.61 -0.55
CA HIS A 10 4.64 11.04 -1.56
C HIS A 10 3.49 10.04 -1.73
N TYR A 11 3.81 8.75 -1.93
CA TYR A 11 2.79 7.71 -2.12
C TYR A 11 1.98 7.44 -0.84
N ARG A 12 2.62 7.47 0.33
CA ARG A 12 1.93 7.37 1.64
C ARG A 12 0.91 8.48 1.83
N THR A 13 1.29 9.71 1.54
CA THR A 13 0.41 10.88 1.64
C THR A 13 -0.81 10.73 0.73
N ARG A 14 -0.59 10.27 -0.51
CA ARG A 14 -1.67 10.01 -1.47
C ARG A 14 -2.59 8.89 -1.00
N ALA A 15 -2.04 7.75 -0.57
CA ALA A 15 -2.81 6.63 -0.06
C ALA A 15 -3.67 7.03 1.14
N LYS A 16 -3.09 7.74 2.12
CA LYS A 16 -3.81 8.28 3.28
C LYS A 16 -4.99 9.17 2.87
N ALA A 17 -4.79 10.05 1.89
CA ALA A 17 -5.86 10.91 1.40
C ALA A 17 -7.02 10.13 0.76
N TYR A 18 -6.76 9.01 0.08
CA TYR A 18 -7.81 8.13 -0.42
C TYR A 18 -8.57 7.42 0.70
N LEU A 19 -7.86 6.94 1.73
CA LEU A 19 -8.47 6.33 2.90
C LEU A 19 -9.36 7.32 3.67
N ASP A 20 -8.90 8.57 3.83
CA ASP A 20 -9.69 9.64 4.44
C ASP A 20 -10.97 9.93 3.66
N ARG A 21 -10.89 9.98 2.33
CA ARG A 21 -12.06 10.16 1.44
C ARG A 21 -13.05 8.99 1.54
N ALA A 22 -12.55 7.79 1.85
CA ALA A 22 -13.37 6.60 2.08
C ALA A 22 -13.94 6.53 3.52
N GLY A 23 -13.57 7.45 4.40
CA GLY A 23 -13.98 7.43 5.82
C GLY A 23 -13.21 6.41 6.67
N ILE A 24 -12.09 5.89 6.18
CA ILE A 24 -11.23 4.94 6.89
C ILE A 24 -10.21 5.73 7.72
N VAL A 25 -10.44 5.76 9.03
CA VAL A 25 -9.59 6.50 9.96
C VAL A 25 -8.38 5.65 10.35
N LEU A 26 -7.18 6.17 10.10
CA LEU A 26 -5.92 5.61 10.59
C LEU A 26 -5.37 6.45 11.74
N THR A 27 -4.75 5.78 12.71
CA THR A 27 -3.87 6.43 13.70
C THR A 27 -2.62 7.01 13.03
N ALA A 28 -1.91 7.90 13.74
CA ALA A 28 -0.64 8.44 13.25
C ALA A 28 0.41 7.34 12.98
N LYS A 29 0.39 6.27 13.77
CA LYS A 29 1.28 5.11 13.58
C LYS A 29 0.92 4.35 12.31
N GLU A 30 -0.34 3.97 12.14
CA GLU A 30 -0.80 3.24 10.95
C GLU A 30 -0.57 4.04 9.65
N ALA A 31 -0.80 5.36 9.69
CA ALA A 31 -0.53 6.23 8.55
C ALA A 31 0.97 6.29 8.20
N ALA A 32 1.86 6.33 9.19
CA ALA A 32 3.31 6.30 8.99
C ALA A 32 3.83 4.93 8.53
N GLU A 33 3.07 3.86 8.80
CA GLU A 33 3.38 2.49 8.45
C GLU A 33 2.74 2.02 7.13
N ILE A 34 2.04 2.90 6.39
CA ILE A 34 1.58 2.59 5.03
C ILE A 34 2.76 2.03 4.21
N GLU A 35 2.62 0.82 3.73
CA GLU A 35 3.58 0.14 2.86
C GLU A 35 3.33 0.57 1.42
N VAL A 36 4.41 0.74 0.65
CA VAL A 36 4.36 1.05 -0.78
C VAL A 36 5.18 0.01 -1.52
N ALA A 37 4.50 -0.88 -2.24
CA ALA A 37 5.12 -1.92 -3.04
C ALA A 37 5.29 -1.43 -4.48
N ASP A 38 6.55 -1.24 -4.91
CA ASP A 38 6.90 -0.89 -6.30
C ASP A 38 7.20 -2.11 -7.18
N PHE A 39 7.14 -3.31 -6.59
CA PHE A 39 7.49 -4.60 -7.19
C PHE A 39 8.86 -4.61 -7.90
N ASN A 40 9.78 -3.72 -7.51
CA ASN A 40 11.08 -3.46 -8.10
C ASN A 40 11.08 -3.05 -9.59
N LEU A 41 9.93 -2.67 -10.16
CA LEU A 41 9.78 -2.36 -11.58
C LEU A 41 10.09 -0.89 -11.93
N GLY A 42 10.24 -0.02 -10.92
CA GLY A 42 10.53 1.41 -11.14
C GLY A 42 9.40 2.19 -11.82
N ARG A 43 8.18 1.65 -11.83
CA ARG A 43 6.98 2.21 -12.47
C ARG A 43 5.82 2.34 -11.48
N THR A 44 6.07 2.73 -10.22
CA THR A 44 5.10 2.66 -9.11
C THR A 44 3.73 3.29 -9.42
N GLU A 45 3.67 4.42 -10.15
CA GLU A 45 2.41 5.05 -10.56
C GLU A 45 1.53 4.15 -11.43
N GLU A 46 2.13 3.26 -12.21
CA GLU A 46 1.46 2.40 -13.18
C GLU A 46 1.36 0.95 -12.69
N ILE A 47 2.42 0.44 -12.05
CA ILE A 47 2.48 -0.88 -11.44
C ILE A 47 2.98 -0.74 -10.01
N GLY A 48 2.07 -0.90 -9.05
CA GLY A 48 2.32 -0.68 -7.63
C GLY A 48 1.12 -1.02 -6.76
N LEU A 49 1.31 -0.96 -5.44
CA LEU A 49 0.25 -1.12 -4.46
C LEU A 49 0.63 -0.38 -3.17
N GLU A 50 -0.30 0.41 -2.63
CA GLU A 50 -0.19 0.95 -1.28
C GLU A 50 -1.10 0.18 -0.33
N LEU A 51 -0.63 -0.11 0.88
CA LEU A 51 -1.43 -0.85 1.86
C LEU A 51 -1.12 -0.51 3.30
N VAL A 52 -2.09 -0.76 4.18
CA VAL A 52 -1.92 -0.82 5.63
C VAL A 52 -2.18 -2.24 6.08
N VAL A 53 -1.34 -2.77 6.96
CA VAL A 53 -1.61 -4.06 7.63
C VAL A 53 -2.18 -3.77 9.01
N TYR A 54 -3.46 -4.06 9.22
CA TYR A 54 -4.11 -3.90 10.53
C TYR A 54 -3.72 -5.01 11.50
N VAL A 55 -3.73 -6.25 10.99
CA VAL A 55 -3.41 -7.43 11.77
C VAL A 55 -2.76 -8.47 10.87
N ASN A 56 -1.75 -9.15 11.41
CA ASN A 56 -1.10 -10.28 10.77
C ASN A 56 -0.72 -11.31 11.84
N THR A 57 -1.57 -12.31 12.03
CA THR A 57 -1.36 -13.40 13.00
C THR A 57 -1.06 -14.70 12.27
N GLU A 58 -0.79 -15.77 13.02
CA GLU A 58 -0.65 -17.13 12.47
C GLU A 58 -1.92 -17.67 11.78
N ARG A 59 -3.11 -17.09 12.06
CA ARG A 59 -4.40 -17.60 11.57
C ARG A 59 -5.10 -16.69 10.56
N CYS A 60 -4.90 -15.39 10.67
CA CYS A 60 -5.56 -14.42 9.78
C CYS A 60 -4.75 -13.14 9.61
N CYS A 61 -5.00 -12.47 8.50
CA CYS A 61 -4.48 -11.14 8.19
C CYS A 61 -5.61 -10.26 7.67
N ALA A 62 -5.60 -8.98 8.06
CA ALA A 62 -6.46 -7.96 7.47
C ALA A 62 -5.60 -6.78 7.01
N LYS A 63 -5.88 -6.30 5.80
CA LYS A 63 -5.17 -5.20 5.16
C LYS A 63 -6.17 -4.27 4.51
N GLU A 64 -5.83 -2.99 4.48
CA GLU A 64 -6.50 -2.00 3.62
C GLU A 64 -5.62 -1.75 2.41
N LEU A 65 -6.21 -1.80 1.22
CA LEU A 65 -5.49 -1.63 -0.04
C LEU A 65 -5.94 -0.35 -0.72
N VAL A 66 -4.98 0.39 -1.27
CA VAL A 66 -5.24 1.53 -2.15
C VAL A 66 -4.59 1.26 -3.49
N LEU A 67 -5.35 1.46 -4.56
CA LEU A 67 -4.82 1.60 -5.90
C LEU A 67 -5.01 3.06 -6.32
N LEU A 68 -3.92 3.68 -6.75
CA LEU A 68 -3.97 5.01 -7.37
C LEU A 68 -4.69 4.92 -8.73
N PRO A 69 -5.18 6.05 -9.27
CA PRO A 69 -5.87 6.04 -10.56
C PRO A 69 -5.03 5.35 -11.64
N TRP A 70 -5.60 4.30 -12.25
CA TRP A 70 -4.99 3.47 -13.30
C TRP A 70 -3.81 2.59 -12.87
N GLN A 71 -3.49 2.52 -11.58
CA GLN A 71 -2.42 1.67 -11.06
C GLN A 71 -2.83 0.19 -11.10
N ILE A 72 -1.86 -0.67 -11.39
CA ILE A 72 -2.03 -2.12 -11.52
C ILE A 72 -1.22 -2.83 -10.43
N CYS A 73 -1.89 -3.67 -9.64
CA CYS A 73 -1.19 -4.69 -8.87
C CYS A 73 -0.88 -5.87 -9.80
N PRO A 74 0.39 -6.28 -9.97
CA PRO A 74 0.77 -7.31 -10.93
C PRO A 74 0.16 -8.67 -10.58
N GLU A 75 -0.04 -9.50 -11.60
CA GLU A 75 -0.53 -10.87 -11.43
C GLU A 75 0.39 -11.66 -10.49
N HIS A 76 -0.22 -12.31 -9.49
CA HIS A 76 0.47 -13.20 -8.57
C HIS A 76 -0.51 -14.21 -7.98
N ARG A 77 0.02 -15.21 -7.27
CA ARG A 77 -0.77 -16.20 -6.54
C ARG A 77 -0.30 -16.29 -5.10
N HIS A 78 -1.24 -16.49 -4.18
CA HIS A 78 -0.93 -16.94 -2.83
C HIS A 78 -1.00 -18.48 -2.84
N PRO A 79 0.15 -19.19 -2.77
CA PRO A 79 0.12 -20.64 -2.66
C PRO A 79 -0.56 -21.05 -1.34
N ALA A 80 -1.10 -22.27 -1.30
CA ALA A 80 -1.60 -22.83 -0.05
C ALA A 80 -0.47 -22.82 0.99
N VAL A 81 -0.81 -22.32 2.18
CA VAL A 81 0.04 -22.31 3.37
C VAL A 81 -0.17 -23.63 4.11
#